data_AF-A0A5F2CYJ3-F1
#
_entry.id   AF-A0A5F2CYJ3-F1
#
_cell.length_a   1.000
_cell.length_b   1.000
_cell.length_c   1.000
_cell.angle_alpha   90.00
_cell.angle_beta   90.00
_cell.angle_gamma   90.00
#
_symmetry.space_group_name_H-M   'P 1'
#
loop_
_entity.id
_entity.type
_entity.pdbx_description
1 polymer ?
#
loop_
_entity_poly.entity_id
_entity_poly.type
_entity_poly.pdbx_seq_one_letter_code
_entity_poly.pdbx_strand_id
1 'polypeptide(L)'
;MNFLKPIIVFVVFVSLGNCAELFQASKKENNNDAIFAALLANNGTCGQSARSGAAGNGTRFNFFGCSGDATATLLGLGFTAQNVSFNGGLSGTSDASTIVTRASSLSSSGGEKKAGIEITYVLNSVSSTLKAILPSESNFNGPGFLISPTTIQKLVDNVSSAFSTPASWGTSVGIEKTLCLEVHEENGAHIFGWEGSCDSVNRGTYQFEEDSVTVNVNGDRVGLRLNQVIVKSMTIYSSVIGTSGMIR
;
A
#
# COMPACT_ATOMS: atom_id res chain seq x y z
N MET A 1 -44.52 19.75 -24.46
CA MET A 1 -43.11 19.34 -24.54
C MET A 1 -42.36 20.35 -25.40
N ASN A 2 -41.32 21.01 -24.87
CA ASN A 2 -40.18 21.65 -25.58
C ASN A 2 -39.47 22.74 -24.74
N PHE A 3 -39.14 22.48 -23.47
CA PHE A 3 -38.42 23.45 -22.62
C PHE A 3 -37.07 22.94 -22.07
N LEU A 4 -36.58 21.81 -22.57
CA LEU A 4 -35.36 21.14 -22.05
C LEU A 4 -34.10 21.33 -22.91
N LYS A 5 -34.17 22.09 -24.00
CA LYS A 5 -33.01 22.27 -24.90
C LYS A 5 -32.04 23.43 -24.60
N PRO A 6 -32.40 24.55 -23.92
CA PRO A 6 -31.44 25.63 -23.73
C PRO A 6 -30.52 25.45 -22.49
N ILE A 7 -30.89 24.61 -21.52
CA ILE A 7 -30.12 24.47 -20.27
C ILE A 7 -28.86 23.61 -20.45
N ILE A 8 -28.89 22.62 -21.36
CA ILE A 8 -27.74 21.74 -21.62
C ILE A 8 -26.61 22.49 -22.33
N VAL A 9 -26.92 23.52 -23.13
CA VAL A 9 -25.90 24.30 -23.84
C VAL A 9 -25.13 25.22 -22.89
N PHE A 10 -25.77 25.75 -21.84
CA PHE A 10 -25.12 26.69 -20.93
C PHE A 10 -24.12 26.00 -19.97
N VAL A 11 -24.37 24.75 -19.58
CA VAL A 11 -23.45 24.00 -18.69
C VAL A 11 -22.18 23.52 -19.41
N VAL A 12 -22.27 23.26 -20.73
CA VAL A 12 -21.10 22.89 -21.56
C VAL A 12 -20.19 24.09 -21.83
N PHE A 13 -20.72 25.31 -21.92
CA PHE A 13 -19.88 26.50 -22.13
C PHE A 13 -19.19 26.99 -20.86
N VAL A 14 -19.79 26.81 -19.67
CA VAL A 14 -19.17 27.21 -18.40
C VAL A 14 -18.07 26.23 -17.95
N SER A 15 -18.11 24.96 -18.37
CA SER A 15 -17.01 24.00 -18.13
C SER A 15 -15.83 24.15 -19.09
N LEU A 16 -16.00 24.86 -20.21
CA LEU A 16 -14.91 25.19 -21.15
C LEU A 16 -14.21 26.52 -20.80
N GLY A 17 -14.83 27.37 -19.96
CA GLY A 17 -14.26 28.66 -19.53
C GLY A 17 -13.05 28.54 -18.59
N ASN A 18 -12.88 27.41 -17.89
CA ASN A 18 -11.72 27.16 -17.03
C ASN A 18 -10.58 26.41 -17.74
N CYS A 19 -10.72 26.11 -19.04
CA CYS A 19 -9.68 25.44 -19.84
C CYS A 19 -8.94 26.40 -20.80
N ALA A 20 -9.32 27.67 -20.85
CA ALA A 20 -8.72 28.65 -21.75
C ALA A 20 -7.32 29.13 -21.30
N GLU A 21 -6.92 28.89 -20.04
CA GLU A 21 -5.57 29.21 -19.57
C GLU A 21 -4.50 28.20 -20.03
N LEU A 22 -4.89 27.01 -20.51
CA LEU A 22 -3.93 26.01 -21.00
C LEU A 22 -3.46 26.26 -22.44
N PHE A 23 -4.12 27.17 -23.18
CA PHE A 23 -3.85 27.39 -24.61
C PHE A 23 -3.29 28.77 -24.95
N GLN A 24 -3.01 29.62 -23.97
CA GLN A 24 -2.18 30.83 -24.17
C GLN A 24 -0.70 30.55 -23.86
N ALA A 25 -0.13 29.57 -24.55
CA ALA A 25 1.31 29.46 -24.74
C ALA A 25 1.61 29.66 -26.22
N SER A 26 1.55 30.91 -26.67
CA SER A 26 2.13 31.32 -27.94
C SER A 26 3.66 31.30 -27.80
N LYS A 27 4.25 30.11 -27.68
CA LYS A 27 5.66 29.82 -27.95
C LYS A 27 5.80 28.31 -28.16
N LYS A 28 6.47 28.00 -29.25
CA LYS A 28 6.54 26.73 -29.95
C LYS A 28 7.46 25.76 -29.23
N GLU A 29 6.93 24.91 -28.35
CA GLU A 29 7.58 23.67 -27.90
C GLU A 29 6.53 22.54 -27.80
N ASN A 30 6.94 21.31 -28.12
CA ASN A 30 6.06 20.17 -28.38
C ASN A 30 5.15 19.83 -27.18
N ASN A 31 3.86 20.13 -27.27
CA ASN A 31 2.82 19.76 -26.29
C ASN A 31 2.48 18.26 -26.26
N ASN A 32 3.28 17.41 -26.90
CA ASN A 32 3.10 15.96 -26.82
C ASN A 32 3.28 15.47 -25.39
N ASP A 33 4.19 16.06 -24.61
CA ASP A 33 4.42 15.65 -23.22
C ASP A 33 3.23 16.00 -22.30
N ALA A 34 2.55 17.12 -22.55
CA ALA A 34 1.35 17.51 -21.81
C ALA A 34 0.13 16.63 -22.19
N ILE A 35 0.04 16.21 -23.45
CA ILE A 35 -0.99 15.28 -23.92
C ILE A 35 -0.71 13.85 -23.43
N PHE A 36 0.56 13.41 -23.41
CA PHE A 36 0.95 12.13 -22.80
C PHE A 36 0.72 12.15 -21.29
N ALA A 37 1.07 13.24 -20.59
CA ALA A 37 0.78 13.41 -19.17
C ALA A 37 -0.73 13.43 -18.87
N ALA A 38 -1.55 14.08 -19.72
CA ALA A 38 -3.01 14.12 -19.58
C ALA A 38 -3.69 12.79 -19.95
N LEU A 39 -3.14 12.04 -20.91
CA LEU A 39 -3.61 10.70 -21.27
C LEU A 39 -3.23 9.66 -20.20
N LEU A 40 -2.08 9.84 -19.54
CA LEU A 40 -1.66 9.10 -18.35
C LEU A 40 -2.46 9.46 -17.10
N ALA A 41 -3.12 10.62 -17.07
CA ALA A 41 -3.85 11.12 -15.89
C ALA A 41 -5.30 10.61 -15.76
N ASN A 42 -5.88 9.98 -16.79
CA ASN A 42 -7.35 9.78 -16.88
C ASN A 42 -7.86 8.32 -16.90
N ASN A 43 -7.04 7.34 -16.48
CA ASN A 43 -7.50 5.99 -16.15
C ASN A 43 -6.84 5.59 -14.83
N GLY A 44 -7.62 5.26 -13.79
CA GLY A 44 -7.17 4.82 -12.44
C GLY A 44 -5.65 4.70 -12.32
N THR A 45 -4.99 5.82 -12.01
CA THR A 45 -3.60 5.98 -12.43
C THR A 45 -2.69 5.21 -11.51
N CYS A 46 -1.90 4.32 -12.12
CA CYS A 46 -0.71 3.76 -11.50
C CYS A 46 0.13 4.91 -10.93
N GLY A 47 0.45 4.88 -9.64
CA GLY A 47 1.14 6.03 -9.09
C GLY A 47 1.34 6.01 -7.60
N GLN A 48 2.06 7.02 -7.14
CA GLN A 48 2.23 7.34 -5.74
C GLN A 48 1.57 8.67 -5.41
N SER A 49 1.03 8.77 -4.21
CA SER A 49 0.46 10.01 -3.67
C SER A 49 0.84 10.13 -2.20
N ALA A 50 1.01 11.36 -1.72
CA ALA A 50 1.15 11.59 -0.30
C ALA A 50 -0.16 11.20 0.41
N ARG A 51 -0.05 10.57 1.56
CA ARG A 51 -1.16 10.27 2.46
C ARG A 51 -0.93 11.01 3.77
N SER A 52 -1.99 11.63 4.28
CA SER A 52 -2.02 12.26 5.59
C SER A 52 -3.38 11.98 6.22
N GLY A 53 -3.39 11.53 7.47
CA GLY A 53 -4.61 11.12 8.17
C GLY A 53 -4.37 10.92 9.66
N ALA A 54 -5.33 10.27 10.34
CA ALA A 54 -5.23 9.97 11.77
C ALA A 54 -4.09 8.99 12.08
N ALA A 55 -3.72 8.15 11.11
CA ALA A 55 -2.53 7.30 11.16
C ALA A 55 -1.22 8.06 10.99
N GLY A 56 -1.26 9.36 10.66
CA GLY A 56 -0.10 10.19 10.35
C GLY A 56 0.14 10.33 8.85
N ASN A 57 1.39 10.57 8.48
CA ASN A 57 1.82 10.80 7.11
C ASN A 57 2.41 9.53 6.49
N GLY A 58 2.33 9.42 5.17
CA GLY A 58 2.88 8.30 4.42
C GLY A 58 2.83 8.51 2.91
N THR A 59 3.22 7.46 2.18
CA THR A 59 3.12 7.40 0.73
C THR A 59 2.19 6.25 0.34
N ARG A 60 1.11 6.58 -0.35
CA ARG A 60 0.18 5.60 -0.93
C ARG A 60 0.59 5.28 -2.36
N PHE A 61 0.87 4.01 -2.61
CA PHE A 61 1.07 3.41 -3.92
C PHE A 61 -0.26 2.78 -4.37
N ASN A 62 -0.79 3.27 -5.49
CA ASN A 62 -1.95 2.69 -6.13
C ASN A 62 -1.51 1.80 -7.30
N PHE A 63 -1.86 0.52 -7.22
CA PHE A 63 -1.59 -0.46 -8.26
C PHE A 63 -2.83 -0.76 -9.11
N PHE A 64 -4.01 -0.32 -8.66
CA PHE A 64 -5.25 -0.50 -9.41
C PHE A 64 -5.25 0.38 -10.65
N GLY A 65 -5.53 -0.22 -11.81
CA GLY A 65 -5.52 0.45 -13.12
C GLY A 65 -4.13 0.59 -13.75
N CYS A 66 -3.06 0.12 -13.08
CA CYS A 66 -1.76 -0.03 -13.71
C CYS A 66 -1.81 -1.01 -14.89
N SER A 67 -1.01 -0.73 -15.92
CA SER A 67 -0.84 -1.59 -17.10
C SER A 67 0.58 -1.43 -17.66
N GLY A 68 0.97 -2.28 -18.62
CA GLY A 68 2.30 -2.29 -19.21
C GLY A 68 3.31 -3.14 -18.43
N ASP A 69 4.61 -2.83 -18.60
CA ASP A 69 5.69 -3.54 -17.91
C ASP A 69 5.70 -3.19 -16.42
N ALA A 70 5.30 -4.17 -15.60
CA ALA A 70 5.23 -4.02 -14.15
C ALA A 70 6.59 -3.72 -13.52
N THR A 71 7.67 -4.33 -14.01
CA THR A 71 9.01 -4.14 -13.45
C THR A 71 9.51 -2.72 -13.69
N ALA A 72 9.38 -2.23 -14.93
CA ALA A 72 9.78 -0.87 -15.27
C ALA A 72 8.94 0.18 -14.53
N THR A 73 7.63 -0.04 -14.43
CA THR A 73 6.72 0.88 -13.73
C THR A 73 7.03 0.93 -12.24
N LEU A 74 7.21 -0.23 -11.60
CA LEU A 74 7.55 -0.33 -10.19
C LEU A 74 8.92 0.27 -9.89
N LEU A 75 9.90 0.11 -10.78
CA LEU A 75 11.20 0.78 -10.67
C LEU A 75 11.05 2.31 -10.64
N GLY A 76 10.20 2.88 -11.49
CA GLY A 76 9.87 4.31 -11.47
C GLY A 76 9.18 4.77 -10.17
N LEU A 77 8.51 3.86 -9.46
CA LEU A 77 7.91 4.09 -8.15
C LEU A 77 8.86 3.78 -6.98
N GLY A 78 10.13 3.46 -7.26
CA GLY A 78 11.13 3.17 -6.22
C GLY A 78 11.09 1.74 -5.68
N PHE A 79 10.55 0.78 -6.44
CA PHE A 79 10.54 -0.64 -6.11
C PHE A 79 11.52 -1.44 -6.98
N THR A 80 12.17 -2.42 -6.37
CA THR A 80 12.70 -3.57 -7.10
C THR A 80 11.63 -4.65 -7.16
N ALA A 81 11.38 -5.24 -8.32
CA ALA A 81 10.30 -6.19 -8.55
C ALA A 81 10.80 -7.45 -9.25
N GLN A 82 10.21 -8.61 -8.94
CA GLN A 82 10.50 -9.89 -9.57
C GLN A 82 9.22 -10.70 -9.75
N ASN A 83 9.02 -11.28 -10.93
CA ASN A 83 7.89 -12.16 -11.26
C ASN A 83 6.53 -11.53 -10.95
N VAL A 84 6.33 -10.26 -11.31
CA VAL A 84 5.04 -9.58 -11.09
C VAL A 84 4.47 -9.05 -12.39
N SER A 85 3.15 -8.91 -12.42
CA SER A 85 2.41 -8.31 -13.53
C SER A 85 1.27 -7.44 -13.00
N PHE A 86 0.73 -6.60 -13.88
CA PHE A 86 -0.51 -5.88 -13.59
C PHE A 86 -1.71 -6.67 -14.12
N ASN A 87 -2.60 -7.08 -13.21
CA ASN A 87 -3.85 -7.77 -13.50
C ASN A 87 -4.95 -7.25 -12.56
N GLY A 88 -5.54 -6.10 -12.92
CA GLY A 88 -6.49 -5.40 -12.05
C GLY A 88 -5.87 -4.93 -10.72
N GLY A 89 -4.55 -4.79 -10.66
CA GLY A 89 -3.73 -4.59 -9.46
C GLY A 89 -2.37 -5.27 -9.65
N LEU A 90 -1.48 -5.16 -8.67
CA LEU A 90 -0.20 -5.86 -8.68
C LEU A 90 -0.41 -7.33 -8.33
N SER A 91 0.00 -8.25 -9.21
CA SER A 91 -0.14 -9.68 -9.00
C SER A 91 1.17 -10.42 -9.20
N GLY A 92 1.38 -11.49 -8.44
CA GLY A 92 2.52 -12.39 -8.61
C GLY A 92 2.26 -13.39 -9.74
N THR A 93 3.29 -13.66 -10.54
CA THR A 93 3.26 -14.69 -11.60
C THR A 93 3.85 -16.02 -11.16
N SER A 94 4.45 -16.08 -9.97
CA SER A 94 4.95 -17.29 -9.30
C SER A 94 4.89 -17.18 -7.77
N ASP A 95 5.22 -18.24 -7.05
CA ASP A 95 5.41 -18.24 -5.59
C ASP A 95 6.64 -17.43 -5.11
N ALA A 96 7.58 -17.18 -6.02
CA ALA A 96 8.76 -16.34 -5.80
C ALA A 96 8.53 -14.84 -6.09
N SER A 97 7.29 -14.43 -6.40
CA SER A 97 7.01 -13.04 -6.77
C SER A 97 7.24 -12.08 -5.62
N THR A 98 8.04 -11.04 -5.85
CA THR A 98 8.38 -10.07 -4.81
C THR A 98 8.41 -8.65 -5.34
N ILE A 99 8.09 -7.70 -4.45
CA ILE A 99 8.44 -6.30 -4.61
C ILE A 99 9.10 -5.80 -3.34
N VAL A 100 10.08 -4.90 -3.46
CA VAL A 100 10.76 -4.29 -2.31
C VAL A 100 11.03 -2.83 -2.59
N THR A 101 10.77 -1.95 -1.63
CA THR A 101 11.11 -0.53 -1.69
C THR A 101 11.84 -0.10 -0.42
N ARG A 102 12.59 1.01 -0.50
CA ARG A 102 13.19 1.75 0.63
C ARG A 102 12.30 2.90 1.12
N ALA A 103 11.03 2.91 0.74
CA ALA A 103 10.09 3.97 1.08
C ALA A 103 9.56 3.89 2.52
N SER A 104 10.01 2.95 3.36
CA SER A 104 9.72 3.05 4.79
C SER A 104 10.58 4.14 5.39
N SER A 105 9.98 4.98 6.23
CA SER A 105 10.75 5.70 7.22
C SER A 105 10.44 5.11 8.57
N LEU A 106 11.30 4.19 8.99
CA LEU A 106 11.37 3.80 10.39
C LEU A 106 11.62 5.09 11.19
N SER A 107 10.64 5.53 11.97
CA SER A 107 10.86 6.65 12.88
C SER A 107 11.94 6.23 13.88
N SER A 108 13.11 6.87 13.85
CA SER A 108 14.29 6.49 14.65
C SER A 108 14.44 7.30 15.94
N SER A 109 13.40 8.03 16.37
CA SER A 109 13.48 8.87 17.55
C SER A 109 13.67 8.02 18.81
N GLY A 110 14.82 8.16 19.47
CA GLY A 110 15.10 7.46 20.74
C GLY A 110 15.66 6.04 20.60
N GLY A 111 15.99 5.58 19.39
CA GLY A 111 16.50 4.22 19.13
C GLY A 111 15.43 3.17 18.84
N GLU A 112 14.15 3.54 18.98
CA GLU A 112 13.01 2.73 18.54
C GLU A 112 12.87 2.79 17.02
N LYS A 113 12.34 1.72 16.40
CA LYS A 113 12.03 1.69 14.97
C LYS A 113 10.59 1.24 14.77
N LYS A 114 9.79 2.03 14.07
CA LYS A 114 8.37 1.76 13.85
C LYS A 114 8.09 1.75 12.36
N ALA A 115 7.51 0.66 11.86
CA ALA A 115 6.99 0.57 10.52
C ALA A 115 5.50 0.33 10.59
N GLY A 116 4.74 0.99 9.74
CA GLY A 116 3.40 0.55 9.49
C GLY A 116 2.99 0.67 8.04
N ILE A 117 2.12 -0.26 7.67
CA ILE A 117 1.77 -0.57 6.30
C ILE A 117 0.26 -0.78 6.26
N GLU A 118 -0.42 -0.04 5.40
CA GLU A 118 -1.81 -0.37 5.02
C GLU A 118 -1.79 -1.10 3.68
N ILE A 119 -2.45 -2.24 3.56
CA ILE A 119 -2.49 -3.00 2.31
C ILE A 119 -3.93 -3.36 1.97
N THR A 120 -4.35 -3.03 0.75
CA THR A 120 -5.61 -3.49 0.18
C THR A 120 -5.34 -4.59 -0.85
N TYR A 121 -5.94 -5.76 -0.68
CA TYR A 121 -5.67 -6.95 -1.49
C TYR A 121 -6.90 -7.83 -1.70
N VAL A 122 -6.79 -8.75 -2.67
CA VAL A 122 -7.74 -9.85 -2.93
C VAL A 122 -6.95 -11.14 -3.08
N LEU A 123 -7.31 -12.18 -2.32
CA LEU A 123 -6.73 -13.53 -2.44
C LEU A 123 -7.54 -14.32 -3.47
N ASN A 124 -6.90 -14.95 -4.46
CA ASN A 124 -7.61 -15.58 -5.58
C ASN A 124 -7.89 -17.08 -5.38
N SER A 125 -7.34 -17.70 -4.34
CA SER A 125 -7.46 -19.14 -4.07
C SER A 125 -7.26 -19.47 -2.59
N VAL A 126 -7.64 -20.68 -2.19
CA VAL A 126 -7.43 -21.18 -0.82
C VAL A 126 -5.95 -21.37 -0.45
N SER A 127 -5.07 -21.46 -1.44
CA SER A 127 -3.61 -21.54 -1.25
C SER A 127 -2.91 -20.19 -1.42
N SER A 128 -3.68 -19.11 -1.63
CA SER A 128 -3.12 -17.78 -1.80
C SER A 128 -2.45 -17.31 -0.53
N THR A 129 -1.30 -16.65 -0.68
CA THR A 129 -0.61 -16.02 0.44
C THR A 129 -0.08 -14.65 0.05
N LEU A 130 -0.11 -13.75 1.02
CA LEU A 130 0.54 -12.45 0.94
C LEU A 130 1.46 -12.33 2.15
N LYS A 131 2.75 -12.11 1.91
CA LYS A 131 3.67 -11.73 2.99
C LYS A 131 3.95 -10.25 2.90
N ALA A 132 3.80 -9.53 4.01
CA ALA A 132 4.29 -8.18 4.19
C ALA A 132 5.45 -8.23 5.18
N ILE A 133 6.65 -7.85 4.73
CA ILE A 133 7.91 -8.09 5.46
C ILE A 133 8.71 -6.80 5.52
N LEU A 134 9.48 -6.63 6.59
CA LEU A 134 10.53 -5.62 6.72
C LEU A 134 11.89 -6.28 6.47
N PRO A 135 12.29 -6.50 5.20
CA PRO A 135 13.48 -7.27 4.89
C PRO A 135 14.77 -6.52 5.25
N SER A 136 15.84 -7.26 5.51
CA SER A 136 17.19 -6.70 5.59
C SER A 136 17.70 -6.21 4.22
N GLU A 137 18.87 -5.58 4.21
CA GLU A 137 19.54 -5.16 2.97
C GLU A 137 19.97 -6.34 2.08
N SER A 138 20.44 -7.42 2.70
CA SER A 138 21.11 -8.53 2.01
C SER A 138 20.20 -9.69 1.66
N ASN A 139 18.98 -9.76 2.21
CA ASN A 139 18.04 -10.84 1.94
C ASN A 139 16.56 -10.41 2.12
N PHE A 140 15.65 -11.18 1.52
CA PHE A 140 14.21 -11.03 1.72
C PHE A 140 13.74 -11.78 2.99
N ASN A 141 14.41 -11.54 4.12
CA ASN A 141 14.01 -12.06 5.42
C ASN A 141 13.91 -10.90 6.43
N GLY A 142 12.96 -11.01 7.34
CA GLY A 142 12.73 -10.05 8.42
C GLY A 142 11.39 -10.25 9.10
N PRO A 143 11.03 -9.39 10.06
CA PRO A 143 9.76 -9.44 10.74
C PRO A 143 8.60 -9.03 9.82
N GLY A 144 7.40 -9.50 10.13
CA GLY A 144 6.19 -9.07 9.43
C GLY A 144 5.02 -10.04 9.56
N PHE A 145 4.29 -10.20 8.47
CA PHE A 145 2.98 -10.86 8.45
C PHE A 145 2.89 -11.85 7.30
N LEU A 146 2.37 -13.05 7.58
CA LEU A 146 1.87 -13.98 6.57
C LEU A 146 0.35 -13.96 6.63
N ILE A 147 -0.26 -13.51 5.53
CA ILE A 147 -1.70 -13.41 5.36
C ILE A 147 -2.16 -14.56 4.48
N SER A 148 -3.18 -15.28 4.94
CA SER A 148 -3.81 -16.39 4.24
C SER A 148 -5.33 -16.19 4.22
N PRO A 149 -6.10 -17.03 3.50
CA PRO A 149 -7.53 -16.82 3.32
C PRO A 149 -8.34 -16.82 4.61
N THR A 150 -7.85 -17.44 5.68
CA THR A 150 -8.58 -17.62 6.94
C THR A 150 -7.83 -17.09 8.17
N THR A 151 -6.53 -16.80 8.06
CA THR A 151 -5.70 -16.41 9.20
C THR A 151 -4.62 -15.41 8.81
N ILE A 152 -4.10 -14.73 9.83
CA ILE A 152 -2.84 -14.01 9.78
C ILE A 152 -1.87 -14.57 10.82
N GLN A 153 -0.60 -14.65 10.44
CA GLN A 153 0.48 -15.19 11.24
C GLN A 153 1.63 -14.19 11.32
N LYS A 154 2.36 -14.20 12.42
CA LYS A 154 3.60 -13.43 12.55
C LYS A 154 4.71 -14.11 11.76
N LEU A 155 5.56 -13.32 11.13
CA LEU A 155 6.80 -13.75 10.52
C LEU A 155 7.98 -13.23 11.34
N VAL A 156 8.93 -14.11 11.65
CA VAL A 156 10.24 -13.77 12.20
C VAL A 156 11.27 -14.51 11.36
N ASP A 157 12.12 -13.77 10.65
CA ASP A 157 13.12 -14.32 9.72
C ASP A 157 12.52 -15.35 8.75
N ASN A 158 11.34 -15.03 8.20
CA ASN A 158 10.58 -15.85 7.26
C ASN A 158 9.99 -17.16 7.84
N VAL A 159 10.11 -17.39 9.16
CA VAL A 159 9.40 -18.46 9.89
C VAL A 159 8.04 -17.92 10.35
N SER A 160 6.96 -18.56 9.93
CA SER A 160 5.60 -18.20 10.31
C SER A 160 5.15 -18.92 11.57
N SER A 161 4.51 -18.20 12.48
CA SER A 161 3.86 -18.76 13.68
C SER A 161 2.60 -17.98 14.03
N ALA A 162 1.74 -18.56 14.88
CA ALA A 162 0.57 -17.86 15.37
C ALA A 162 0.97 -16.68 16.29
N PHE A 163 0.12 -15.65 16.30
CA PHE A 163 0.13 -14.60 17.31
C PHE A 163 -0.41 -15.14 18.65
N SER A 164 0.07 -14.60 19.77
CA SER A 164 -0.48 -14.84 21.11
C SER A 164 -1.93 -14.38 21.21
N THR A 165 -2.24 -13.25 20.56
CA THR A 165 -3.60 -12.81 20.27
C THR A 165 -3.85 -13.05 18.78
N PRO A 166 -4.44 -14.19 18.37
CA PRO A 166 -4.66 -14.49 16.96
C PRO A 166 -5.93 -13.84 16.43
N ALA A 167 -5.90 -13.47 15.14
CA ALA A 167 -7.10 -13.18 14.37
C ALA A 167 -7.41 -14.33 13.42
N SER A 168 -8.68 -14.69 13.36
CA SER A 168 -9.24 -15.60 12.35
C SER A 168 -10.48 -14.97 11.74
N TRP A 169 -10.62 -15.09 10.44
CA TRP A 169 -11.80 -14.61 9.71
C TRP A 169 -12.40 -15.75 8.87
N GLY A 170 -13.67 -15.61 8.50
CA GLY A 170 -14.25 -16.44 7.44
C GLY A 170 -13.47 -16.28 6.13
N THR A 171 -13.56 -17.25 5.21
CA THR A 171 -12.77 -17.23 3.96
C THR A 171 -12.79 -15.85 3.27
N SER A 172 -11.61 -15.35 2.95
CA SER A 172 -11.41 -14.07 2.24
C SER A 172 -11.08 -14.26 0.75
N VAL A 173 -11.23 -15.47 0.21
CA VAL A 173 -11.03 -15.73 -1.22
C VAL A 173 -12.02 -14.93 -2.05
N GLY A 174 -11.53 -14.15 -3.01
CA GLY A 174 -12.32 -13.29 -3.88
C GLY A 174 -12.90 -12.05 -3.20
N ILE A 175 -12.63 -11.83 -1.91
CA ILE A 175 -13.11 -10.69 -1.13
C ILE A 175 -11.97 -9.69 -0.98
N GLU A 176 -12.23 -8.43 -1.31
CA GLU A 176 -11.27 -7.36 -1.04
C GLU A 176 -11.18 -7.10 0.46
N LYS A 177 -9.95 -7.07 0.96
CA LYS A 177 -9.62 -6.82 2.36
C LYS A 177 -8.61 -5.69 2.43
N THR A 178 -8.73 -4.87 3.47
CA THR A 178 -7.71 -3.89 3.85
C THR A 178 -7.21 -4.24 5.23
N LEU A 179 -5.89 -4.27 5.41
CA LEU A 179 -5.26 -4.49 6.71
C LEU A 179 -4.38 -3.29 7.06
N CYS A 180 -4.40 -2.91 8.33
CA CYS A 180 -3.42 -2.04 8.94
C CYS A 180 -2.44 -2.89 9.75
N LEU A 181 -1.15 -2.83 9.40
CA LEU A 181 -0.09 -3.70 9.90
C LEU A 181 1.01 -2.84 10.51
N GLU A 182 1.45 -3.14 11.72
CA GLU A 182 2.47 -2.37 12.43
C GLU A 182 3.52 -3.29 13.08
N VAL A 183 4.79 -2.86 13.02
CA VAL A 183 5.93 -3.50 13.69
C VAL A 183 6.72 -2.42 14.40
N HIS A 184 6.78 -2.49 15.73
CA HIS A 184 7.47 -1.54 16.57
C HIS A 184 8.62 -2.24 17.31
N GLU A 185 9.86 -1.91 16.99
CA GLU A 185 11.05 -2.34 17.73
C GLU A 185 11.35 -1.31 18.83
N GLU A 186 10.96 -1.64 20.06
CA GLU A 186 11.22 -0.84 21.27
C GLU A 186 12.09 -1.67 22.23
N ASN A 187 11.53 -2.16 23.35
CA ASN A 187 12.17 -3.09 24.28
C ASN A 187 11.76 -4.55 23.98
N GLY A 188 12.13 -5.00 22.77
CA GLY A 188 11.51 -6.15 22.11
C GLY A 188 10.49 -5.67 21.09
N ALA A 189 10.34 -6.39 19.97
CA ALA A 189 9.42 -5.94 18.94
C ALA A 189 7.98 -6.33 19.25
N HIS A 190 7.07 -5.40 19.02
CA HIS A 190 5.63 -5.62 19.05
C HIS A 190 5.14 -5.68 17.60
N ILE A 191 4.53 -6.80 17.21
CA ILE A 191 4.00 -7.03 15.87
C ILE A 191 2.48 -7.16 16.00
N PHE A 192 1.73 -6.26 15.39
CA PHE A 192 0.28 -6.18 15.61
C PHE A 192 -0.47 -5.56 14.43
N GLY A 193 -1.79 -5.57 14.49
CA GLY A 193 -2.61 -4.90 13.50
C GLY A 193 -4.11 -5.12 13.61
N TRP A 194 -4.80 -4.72 12.55
CA TRP A 194 -6.25 -4.71 12.43
C TRP A 194 -6.70 -4.99 11.00
N GLU A 195 -7.90 -5.54 10.86
CA GLU A 195 -8.69 -5.42 9.65
C GLU A 195 -9.32 -4.03 9.56
N GLY A 196 -9.03 -3.32 8.47
CA GLY A 196 -9.50 -1.96 8.22
C GLY A 196 -8.38 -1.01 7.82
N SER A 197 -8.76 0.23 7.48
CA SER A 197 -7.82 1.29 7.19
C SER A 197 -7.13 1.80 8.46
N CYS A 198 -5.83 2.09 8.40
CA CYS A 198 -5.07 2.60 9.54
C CYS A 198 -5.62 3.90 10.13
N ASP A 199 -6.38 4.67 9.34
CA ASP A 199 -7.01 5.92 9.79
C ASP A 199 -8.28 5.70 10.64
N SER A 200 -8.90 4.51 10.57
CA SER A 200 -10.18 4.21 11.21
C SER A 200 -10.12 3.10 12.27
N VAL A 201 -8.98 2.45 12.44
CA VAL A 201 -8.83 1.32 13.37
C VAL A 201 -8.84 1.77 14.83
N ASN A 202 -9.35 0.91 15.72
CA ASN A 202 -9.34 1.16 17.15
C ASN A 202 -7.94 0.93 17.75
N ARG A 203 -7.17 2.00 17.91
CA ARG A 203 -5.81 1.96 18.49
C ARG A 203 -5.74 1.57 19.97
N GLY A 204 -6.88 1.48 20.67
CA GLY A 204 -6.94 0.98 22.04
C GLY A 204 -7.01 -0.55 22.16
N THR A 205 -7.24 -1.28 21.07
CA THR A 205 -7.35 -2.74 21.09
C THR A 205 -6.93 -3.35 19.76
N TYR A 206 -5.83 -4.09 19.76
CA TYR A 206 -5.32 -4.82 18.59
C TYR A 206 -6.19 -6.04 18.29
N GLN A 207 -6.41 -6.35 17.01
CA GLN A 207 -7.15 -7.57 16.64
C GLN A 207 -6.25 -8.80 16.60
N PHE A 208 -4.98 -8.59 16.28
CA PHE A 208 -3.94 -9.59 16.40
C PHE A 208 -2.66 -8.92 16.88
N GLU A 209 -1.93 -9.61 17.75
CA GLU A 209 -0.68 -9.08 18.29
C GLU A 209 0.22 -10.16 18.89
N GLU A 210 1.51 -9.84 18.92
CA GLU A 210 2.54 -10.50 19.70
C GLU A 210 3.50 -9.43 20.22
N ASP A 211 3.64 -9.35 21.54
CA ASP A 211 4.59 -8.46 22.21
C ASP A 211 5.90 -9.19 22.53
N SER A 212 6.98 -8.42 22.76
CA SER A 212 8.30 -8.92 23.16
C SER A 212 8.91 -9.95 22.20
N VAL A 213 8.69 -9.76 20.90
CA VAL A 213 9.28 -10.60 19.85
C VAL A 213 10.75 -10.24 19.67
N THR A 214 11.64 -11.22 19.78
CA THR A 214 13.06 -11.03 19.43
C THR A 214 13.21 -11.00 17.91
N VAL A 215 13.25 -9.79 17.35
CA VAL A 215 13.55 -9.55 15.93
C VAL A 215 14.56 -8.43 15.83
N ASN A 216 15.16 -8.28 14.66
CA ASN A 216 16.01 -7.13 14.36
C ASN A 216 15.44 -6.45 13.11
N VAL A 217 14.92 -5.22 13.25
CA VAL A 217 14.44 -4.44 12.11
C VAL A 217 15.64 -3.77 11.46
N ASN A 218 16.35 -4.54 10.64
CA ASN A 218 17.66 -4.18 10.08
C ASN A 218 17.66 -3.14 8.95
N GLY A 219 16.51 -2.60 8.54
CA GLY A 219 16.48 -1.70 7.38
C GLY A 219 15.19 -0.91 7.19
N ASP A 220 15.27 0.08 6.32
CA ASP A 220 14.19 0.99 5.89
C ASP A 220 13.31 0.38 4.79
N ARG A 221 13.34 -0.94 4.65
CA ARG A 221 12.74 -1.64 3.52
C ARG A 221 11.37 -2.19 3.88
N VAL A 222 10.46 -2.10 2.93
CA VAL A 222 9.18 -2.81 2.95
C VAL A 222 9.12 -3.70 1.72
N GLY A 223 8.83 -4.97 1.95
CA GLY A 223 8.73 -5.98 0.90
C GLY A 223 7.40 -6.71 0.94
N LEU A 224 6.85 -7.01 -0.24
CA LEU A 224 5.74 -7.93 -0.40
C LEU A 224 6.19 -9.19 -1.14
N ARG A 225 5.77 -10.37 -0.66
CA ARG A 225 5.81 -11.61 -1.44
C ARG A 225 4.40 -12.03 -1.78
N LEU A 226 4.15 -12.22 -3.07
CA LEU A 226 2.83 -12.40 -3.64
C LEU A 226 2.68 -13.83 -4.17
N ASN A 227 1.67 -14.57 -3.72
CA ASN A 227 1.31 -15.86 -4.27
C ASN A 227 -0.20 -15.92 -4.49
N GLN A 228 -0.64 -15.91 -5.75
CA GLN A 228 -2.05 -15.92 -6.14
C GLN A 228 -2.89 -14.80 -5.48
N VAL A 229 -2.28 -13.64 -5.27
CA VAL A 229 -2.90 -12.45 -4.68
C VAL A 229 -2.86 -11.29 -5.67
N ILE A 230 -3.85 -10.41 -5.61
CA ILE A 230 -3.84 -9.11 -6.27
C ILE A 230 -3.78 -8.03 -5.19
N VAL A 231 -2.72 -7.24 -5.17
CA VAL A 231 -2.58 -6.06 -4.30
C VAL A 231 -3.06 -4.85 -5.07
N LYS A 232 -4.08 -4.16 -4.54
CA LYS A 232 -4.70 -2.99 -5.16
C LYS A 232 -3.98 -1.70 -4.78
N SER A 233 -3.63 -1.58 -3.51
CA SER A 233 -2.84 -0.46 -3.02
C SER A 233 -2.05 -0.84 -1.78
N MET A 234 -0.98 -0.11 -1.55
CA MET A 234 -0.18 -0.16 -0.33
C MET A 234 0.12 1.26 0.11
N THR A 235 -0.08 1.57 1.39
CA THR A 235 0.46 2.78 2.01
C THR A 235 1.60 2.38 2.91
N ILE A 236 2.75 3.01 2.75
CA ILE A 236 3.85 2.92 3.70
C ILE A 236 3.86 4.23 4.49
N TYR A 237 3.66 4.16 5.80
CA TYR A 237 3.63 5.35 6.62
C TYR A 237 5.05 5.79 6.98
N SER A 238 5.24 7.11 6.97
CA SER A 238 6.52 7.77 7.17
C SER A 238 6.60 8.59 8.46
N SER A 239 5.57 8.54 9.28
CA SER A 239 5.59 9.05 10.65
C SER A 239 5.11 7.94 11.58
N VAL A 240 5.42 8.07 12.86
CA VAL A 240 4.94 7.16 13.90
C VAL A 240 3.43 6.99 13.74
N ILE A 241 2.99 5.76 13.49
CA ILE A 241 1.57 5.44 13.49
C ILE A 241 1.12 5.26 14.95
N GLY A 242 0.99 6.37 15.67
CA GLY A 242 0.62 6.38 17.09
C GLY A 242 1.39 7.46 17.85
N THR A 243 0.78 8.57 18.22
CA THR A 243 0.07 8.67 19.50
C THR A 243 -0.81 9.92 19.44
N SER A 244 -2.00 9.83 18.86
CA SER A 244 -3.04 10.78 19.25
C SER A 244 -3.75 10.19 20.47
N GLY A 245 -3.24 10.52 21.68
CA GLY A 245 -4.05 10.47 22.90
C GLY A 245 -3.74 9.45 24.00
N MET A 246 -2.68 8.63 23.91
CA MET A 246 -2.29 7.77 25.04
C MET A 246 -0.93 8.19 25.58
N ILE A 247 -0.97 9.16 26.50
CA ILE A 247 0.10 9.36 27.49
C ILE A 247 0.11 8.08 28.34
N ARG A 248 1.23 7.36 28.35
CA ARG A 248 1.52 6.35 29.38
C ARG A 248 1.67 7.03 30.73
#